data_AF-A0A9E0XCN2-F1
#
_entry.id   AF-A0A9E0XCN2-F1
#
_cell.length_a   1.000
_cell.length_b   1.000
_cell.length_c   1.000
_cell.angle_alpha   90.00
_cell.angle_beta   90.00
_cell.angle_gamma   90.00
#
_symmetry.space_group_name_H-M   'P 1'
#
loop_
_entity.id
_entity.type
_entity.pdbx_description
1 polymer ?
#
loop_
_entity_poly.entity_id
_entity_poly.type
_entity_poly.pdbx_seq_one_letter_code
_entity_poly.pdbx_strand_id
1 'polypeptide(L)'
;MNTTRQAHHDIPALKERLLIPEVWQKLGLEGRPAESCRSPFREDKNPSFSISKDGKRWKDYGTSQNGDVIDFIAMARQLSKGEAFKVFLEMAGVRPQAPGHAPRAASARRASFKEQATALLPPQPEEHPDGMRVPLQSGRPEDRLLVAETRRLTPEAVSLALALRTLTFAIVQGYRCWLLTDAASRIAEARRIDGMPFQECGPLGRRKAHTLRGSRKSWPLAAGRGGAAAPAAVPHAAAGGGRARLPGGAALCP
;
A
#
# COMPACT_ATOMS: atom_id res chain seq x y z
N MET A 1 -9.23 -12.50 -41.02
CA MET A 1 -8.02 -12.68 -40.18
C MET A 1 -7.29 -11.36 -40.12
N ASN A 2 -7.27 -10.65 -38.99
CA ASN A 2 -6.30 -9.59 -38.76
C ASN A 2 -6.08 -9.40 -37.26
N THR A 3 -4.97 -9.99 -36.78
CA THR A 3 -4.52 -9.93 -35.40
C THR A 3 -3.80 -8.61 -35.18
N THR A 4 -4.42 -7.71 -34.43
CA THR A 4 -3.72 -6.53 -33.88
C THR A 4 -2.74 -7.01 -32.81
N ARG A 5 -1.50 -7.31 -33.22
CA ARG A 5 -0.38 -7.59 -32.31
C ARG A 5 -0.08 -6.32 -31.50
N GLN A 6 -0.40 -6.31 -30.21
CA GLN A 6 0.26 -5.42 -29.26
C GLN A 6 1.75 -5.74 -29.30
N ALA A 7 2.59 -4.77 -29.66
CA ALA A 7 4.03 -4.91 -29.58
C ALA A 7 4.42 -4.95 -28.09
N HIS A 8 4.65 -6.15 -27.57
CA HIS A 8 5.25 -6.33 -26.26
C HIS A 8 6.72 -5.94 -26.38
N HIS A 9 7.11 -4.82 -25.75
CA HIS A 9 8.51 -4.38 -25.75
C HIS A 9 9.29 -5.27 -24.76
N ASP A 10 10.36 -5.89 -25.24
CA ASP A 10 11.26 -6.66 -24.38
C ASP A 10 12.12 -5.69 -23.55
N ILE A 11 11.61 -5.31 -22.37
CA ILE A 11 12.24 -4.32 -21.49
C ILE A 11 13.64 -4.78 -21.03
N PRO A 12 13.86 -6.04 -20.63
CA PRO A 12 15.21 -6.56 -20.43
C PRO A 12 16.15 -6.30 -21.61
N ALA A 13 15.74 -6.67 -22.84
CA ALA A 13 16.58 -6.46 -24.02
C ALA A 13 16.85 -4.96 -24.31
N LEU A 14 15.91 -4.07 -24.02
CA LEU A 14 16.13 -2.62 -24.15
C LEU A 14 17.12 -2.09 -23.11
N LYS A 15 17.08 -2.60 -21.87
CA LYS A 15 18.03 -2.21 -20.81
C LYS A 15 19.46 -2.71 -21.09
N GLU A 16 19.61 -3.80 -21.85
CA GLU A 16 20.91 -4.26 -22.34
C GLU A 16 21.49 -3.35 -23.44
N ARG A 17 20.62 -2.61 -24.15
CA ARG A 17 21.01 -1.79 -25.31
C ARG A 17 21.17 -0.31 -25.03
N LEU A 18 20.54 0.20 -23.97
CA LEU A 18 20.62 1.61 -23.58
C LEU A 18 21.11 1.69 -22.13
N LEU A 19 22.42 1.89 -21.99
CA LEU A 19 23.12 1.89 -20.70
C LEU A 19 23.22 3.31 -20.12
N ILE A 20 23.55 3.39 -18.83
CA ILE A 20 23.66 4.67 -18.10
C ILE A 20 24.69 5.62 -18.73
N PRO A 21 25.89 5.18 -19.16
CA PRO A 21 26.84 6.09 -19.81
C PRO A 21 26.30 6.73 -21.10
N GLU A 22 25.51 6.00 -21.88
CA GLU A 22 24.89 6.53 -23.11
C GLU A 22 23.79 7.53 -22.79
N VAL A 23 22.96 7.22 -21.80
CA VAL A 23 21.90 8.13 -21.33
C VAL A 23 22.50 9.39 -20.73
N TRP A 24 23.60 9.28 -19.97
CA TRP A 24 24.35 10.41 -19.43
C TRP A 24 24.76 11.37 -20.54
N GLN A 25 25.35 10.85 -21.62
CA GLN A 25 25.74 11.64 -22.79
C GLN A 25 24.53 12.24 -23.52
N LYS A 26 23.48 11.44 -23.76
CA LYS A 26 22.24 11.90 -24.42
C LYS A 26 21.52 13.00 -23.64
N LEU A 27 21.67 13.03 -22.32
CA LEU A 27 21.12 14.06 -21.45
C LEU A 27 22.03 15.31 -21.34
N GLY A 28 23.25 15.26 -21.89
CA GLY A 28 24.19 16.39 -21.82
C GLY A 28 24.67 16.69 -20.40
N LEU A 29 24.71 15.68 -19.52
CA LEU A 29 25.15 15.87 -18.14
C LEU A 29 26.67 16.12 -18.08
N GLU A 30 27.08 17.04 -17.21
CA GLU A 30 28.48 17.39 -17.04
C GLU A 30 29.32 16.22 -16.50
N GLY A 31 30.63 16.26 -16.76
CA GLY A 31 31.57 15.25 -16.33
C GLY A 31 31.63 14.01 -17.23
N ARG A 32 32.27 12.95 -16.72
CA ARG A 32 32.43 11.68 -17.44
C ARG A 32 31.90 10.53 -16.57
N PRO A 33 31.02 9.66 -17.10
CA PRO A 33 30.56 8.48 -16.39
C PRO A 33 31.74 7.52 -16.13
N ALA A 34 31.93 7.10 -14.88
CA ALA A 34 33.01 6.20 -14.47
C ALA A 34 32.62 5.40 -13.22
N GLU A 35 33.44 4.41 -12.85
CA GLU A 35 33.31 3.66 -11.58
C GLU A 35 33.44 4.56 -10.35
N SER A 36 34.10 5.72 -10.49
CA SER A 36 34.12 6.79 -9.50
C SER A 36 34.22 8.13 -10.23
N CYS A 37 33.19 8.96 -10.09
CA CYS A 37 33.11 10.29 -10.64
C CYS A 37 32.35 11.23 -9.70
N ARG A 38 32.34 12.52 -10.03
CA ARG A 38 31.52 13.50 -9.34
C ARG A 38 30.06 13.32 -9.71
N SER A 39 29.16 13.50 -8.74
CA SER A 39 27.72 13.47 -9.00
C SER A 39 27.32 14.58 -9.98
N PRO A 40 26.53 14.28 -11.03
CA PRO A 40 26.05 15.29 -11.97
C PRO A 40 24.78 16.00 -11.45
N PHE A 41 24.22 15.54 -10.32
CA PHE A 41 22.91 15.99 -9.80
C PHE A 41 23.02 16.96 -8.63
N ARG A 42 24.23 17.20 -8.13
CA ARG A 42 24.52 18.08 -7.00
C ARG A 42 25.97 18.54 -7.05
N GLU A 43 26.28 19.60 -6.32
CA GLU A 43 27.68 19.98 -6.12
C GLU A 43 28.42 18.87 -5.36
N ASP A 44 29.47 18.32 -5.99
CA ASP A 44 30.23 17.20 -5.45
C ASP A 44 31.73 17.50 -5.51
N LYS A 45 32.29 17.92 -4.38
CA LYS A 45 33.71 18.31 -4.29
C LYS A 45 34.64 17.11 -4.46
N ASN A 46 34.23 15.95 -3.94
CA ASN A 46 34.96 14.69 -3.97
C ASN A 46 34.17 13.64 -4.77
N PRO A 47 34.79 12.86 -5.68
CA PRO A 47 34.09 11.83 -6.44
C PRO A 47 33.35 10.85 -5.53
N SER A 48 32.02 10.87 -5.56
CA SER A 48 31.17 10.02 -4.73
C SER A 48 29.99 9.39 -5.49
N PHE A 49 29.97 9.55 -6.81
CA PHE A 49 29.05 8.88 -7.71
C PHE A 49 29.76 7.76 -8.45
N SER A 50 29.10 6.62 -8.63
CA SER A 50 29.68 5.43 -9.25
C SER A 50 28.71 4.82 -10.24
N ILE A 51 29.22 4.46 -11.41
CA ILE A 51 28.52 3.63 -12.40
C ILE A 51 29.20 2.28 -12.45
N SER A 52 28.42 1.20 -12.42
CA SER A 52 28.96 -0.16 -12.49
C SER A 52 29.73 -0.40 -13.80
N LYS A 53 30.69 -1.34 -13.77
CA LYS A 53 31.51 -1.70 -14.94
C LYS A 53 30.70 -2.06 -16.18
N ASP A 54 29.54 -2.69 -15.98
CA ASP A 54 28.62 -3.06 -17.06
C ASP A 54 27.69 -1.90 -17.51
N GLY A 55 27.79 -0.73 -16.87
CA GLY A 55 27.00 0.46 -17.20
C GLY A 55 25.51 0.37 -16.85
N LYS A 56 25.07 -0.69 -16.16
CA LYS A 56 23.63 -0.98 -15.92
C LYS A 56 23.11 -0.39 -14.63
N ARG A 57 23.99 -0.10 -13.67
CA ARG A 57 23.64 0.37 -12.33
C ARG A 57 24.46 1.61 -11.98
N TRP A 58 23.86 2.47 -11.17
CA TRP A 58 24.56 3.60 -10.57
C TRP A 58 24.30 3.65 -9.06
N LYS A 59 25.19 4.32 -8.35
CA LYS A 59 25.08 4.61 -6.92
C LYS A 59 25.71 5.96 -6.60
N ASP A 60 24.99 6.80 -5.88
CA ASP A 60 25.52 8.00 -5.23
C ASP A 60 25.77 7.67 -3.75
N TYR A 61 27.04 7.65 -3.34
CA TYR A 61 27.43 7.38 -1.95
C TYR A 61 27.18 8.56 -1.02
N GLY A 62 27.06 9.79 -1.55
CA GLY A 62 26.73 10.97 -0.76
C GLY A 62 25.26 11.03 -0.35
N THR A 63 24.34 10.51 -1.18
CA THR A 63 22.89 10.50 -0.89
C THR A 63 22.34 9.10 -0.60
N SER A 64 23.16 8.05 -0.70
CA SER A 64 22.76 6.63 -0.62
C SER A 64 21.75 6.18 -1.69
N GLN A 65 21.49 7.00 -2.71
CA GLN A 65 20.60 6.65 -3.80
C GLN A 65 21.31 5.72 -4.80
N ASN A 66 20.53 4.87 -5.45
CA ASN A 66 21.02 3.93 -6.46
C ASN A 66 19.88 3.51 -7.37
N GLY A 67 20.20 2.96 -8.54
CA GLY A 67 19.17 2.61 -9.50
C GLY A 67 19.69 2.00 -10.78
N ASP A 68 18.75 1.64 -11.65
CA ASP A 68 19.05 1.30 -13.04
C ASP A 68 18.95 2.54 -13.95
N VAL A 69 19.03 2.34 -15.27
CA VAL A 69 18.93 3.40 -16.28
C VAL A 69 17.61 4.17 -16.23
N ILE A 70 16.48 3.57 -15.84
CA ILE A 70 15.19 4.26 -15.72
C ILE A 70 15.20 5.14 -14.48
N ASP A 71 15.71 4.62 -13.37
CA ASP A 71 15.87 5.40 -12.13
C ASP A 71 16.84 6.57 -12.34
N PHE A 72 17.87 6.39 -13.18
CA PHE A 72 18.81 7.45 -13.58
C PHE A 72 18.10 8.57 -14.36
N ILE A 73 17.28 8.22 -15.37
CA ILE A 73 16.49 9.20 -16.15
C ILE A 73 15.50 9.93 -15.24
N ALA A 74 14.84 9.20 -14.33
CA ALA A 74 13.90 9.78 -13.38
C ALA A 74 14.58 10.82 -12.49
N MET A 75 15.78 10.52 -12.00
CA MET A 75 16.57 11.44 -11.21
C MET A 75 17.02 12.66 -12.02
N ALA A 76 17.61 12.43 -13.20
CA ALA A 76 18.17 13.49 -14.03
C ALA A 76 17.12 14.51 -14.51
N ARG A 77 15.88 14.07 -14.74
CA ARG A 77 14.77 14.92 -15.21
C ARG A 77 13.73 15.25 -14.14
N GLN A 78 13.94 14.80 -12.90
CA GLN A 78 12.98 14.93 -11.79
C GLN A 78 11.57 14.42 -12.14
N LEU A 79 11.52 13.28 -12.84
CA LEU A 79 10.28 12.67 -13.34
C LEU A 79 9.79 11.55 -12.42
N SER A 80 8.50 11.25 -12.49
CA SER A 80 8.00 9.99 -11.95
C SER A 80 8.59 8.79 -12.72
N LYS A 81 8.63 7.62 -12.08
CA LYS A 81 9.16 6.39 -12.72
C LYS A 81 8.43 6.02 -14.01
N GLY A 82 7.13 6.33 -14.11
CA GLY A 82 6.34 6.09 -15.31
C GLY A 82 6.65 7.05 -16.45
N GLU A 83 6.94 8.32 -16.16
CA GLU A 83 7.37 9.30 -17.16
C GLU A 83 8.80 9.03 -17.63
N ALA A 84 9.70 8.72 -16.69
CA ALA A 84 11.07 8.29 -17.00
C ALA A 84 11.10 7.04 -17.89
N PHE A 85 10.17 6.10 -17.69
CA PHE A 85 10.03 4.94 -18.55
C PHE A 85 9.62 5.30 -19.99
N LYS A 86 8.73 6.27 -20.19
CA LYS A 86 8.37 6.75 -21.53
C LYS A 86 9.58 7.37 -22.24
N VAL A 87 10.33 8.20 -21.52
CA VAL A 87 11.58 8.80 -22.01
C VAL A 87 12.60 7.72 -22.35
N PHE A 88 12.74 6.69 -21.51
CA PHE A 88 13.61 5.55 -21.76
C PHE A 88 13.25 4.84 -23.08
N LEU A 89 11.97 4.56 -23.32
CA LEU A 89 11.51 3.94 -24.56
C LEU A 89 11.83 4.82 -25.78
N GLU A 90 11.56 6.12 -25.68
CA GLU A 90 11.88 7.09 -26.73
C GLU A 90 13.38 7.11 -27.04
N MET A 91 14.22 7.18 -26.01
CA MET A 91 15.69 7.15 -26.14
C MET A 91 16.21 5.83 -26.71
N ALA A 92 15.50 4.72 -26.43
CA ALA A 92 15.81 3.40 -26.97
C ALA A 92 15.31 3.21 -28.43
N GLY A 93 14.77 4.27 -29.06
CA GLY A 93 14.30 4.25 -30.44
C GLY A 93 12.95 3.58 -30.62
N VAL A 94 12.21 3.33 -29.53
CA VAL A 94 10.85 2.82 -29.59
C VAL A 94 9.93 4.00 -29.89
N ARG A 95 9.42 4.06 -31.13
CA ARG A 95 8.47 5.11 -31.53
C ARG A 95 7.18 4.97 -30.73
N PRO A 96 6.68 6.03 -30.06
CA PRO A 96 5.33 6.02 -29.56
C PRO A 96 4.37 5.88 -30.74
N GLN A 97 3.52 4.86 -30.73
CA GLN A 97 2.42 4.76 -31.69
C GLN A 97 1.57 6.02 -31.54
N ALA A 98 1.45 6.81 -32.62
CA ALA A 98 0.63 8.02 -32.60
C ALA A 98 -0.83 7.65 -32.27
N PRO A 99 -1.55 8.45 -31.45
CA PRO A 99 -2.96 8.22 -31.23
C PRO A 99 -3.71 8.52 -32.54
N GLY A 100 -4.08 7.46 -33.27
CA GLY A 100 -5.04 7.57 -34.38
C GLY A 100 -6.35 8.15 -33.86
N HIS A 101 -6.61 9.42 -34.16
CA HIS A 101 -7.87 10.09 -33.86
C HIS A 101 -8.88 9.75 -34.95
N ALA A 102 -9.60 8.63 -34.79
CA ALA A 102 -10.94 8.50 -35.36
C ALA A 102 -11.92 9.26 -34.45
N PRO A 103 -13.00 9.87 -34.99
CA PRO A 103 -13.93 10.66 -34.19
C PRO A 103 -14.53 9.77 -33.11
N ARG A 104 -14.24 10.12 -31.86
CA ARG A 104 -14.63 9.37 -30.68
C ARG A 104 -16.12 9.58 -30.43
N ALA A 105 -16.96 8.80 -31.12
CA ALA A 105 -18.27 8.45 -30.58
C ALA A 105 -18.03 7.94 -29.16
N ALA A 106 -18.70 8.58 -28.19
CA ALA A 106 -18.52 8.47 -26.74
C ALA A 106 -17.90 7.14 -26.29
N SER A 107 -16.56 7.06 -26.32
CA SER A 107 -15.87 5.86 -25.87
C SER A 107 -16.00 5.81 -24.36
N ALA A 108 -16.89 4.94 -23.91
CA ALA A 108 -16.98 4.42 -22.56
C ALA A 108 -15.56 4.20 -22.01
N ARG A 109 -15.41 4.56 -20.73
CA ARG A 109 -14.17 4.46 -19.96
C ARG A 109 -13.46 3.15 -20.31
N ARG A 110 -12.26 3.26 -20.89
CA ARG A 110 -11.41 2.09 -21.11
C ARG A 110 -11.09 1.54 -19.73
N ALA A 111 -11.66 0.37 -19.48
CA ALA A 111 -11.54 -0.31 -18.22
C ALA A 111 -10.04 -0.50 -17.90
N SER A 112 -9.62 -0.13 -16.69
CA SER A 112 -8.25 -0.28 -16.20
C SER A 112 -7.77 -1.71 -16.43
N PHE A 113 -6.45 -1.95 -16.51
CA PHE A 113 -5.87 -3.31 -16.51
C PHE A 113 -6.48 -4.18 -15.39
N LYS A 114 -6.89 -3.56 -14.27
CA LYS A 114 -7.65 -4.17 -13.19
C LYS A 114 -9.05 -4.67 -13.62
N GLU A 115 -9.80 -3.90 -14.40
CA GLU A 115 -11.10 -4.32 -14.95
C GLU A 115 -10.95 -5.37 -16.06
N GLN A 116 -9.92 -5.28 -16.89
CA GLN A 116 -9.63 -6.31 -17.90
C GLN A 116 -9.23 -7.64 -17.25
N ALA A 117 -8.42 -7.60 -16.18
CA ALA A 117 -8.09 -8.79 -15.38
C ALA A 117 -9.31 -9.34 -14.62
N THR A 118 -10.24 -8.47 -14.22
CA THR A 118 -11.50 -8.87 -13.56
C THR A 118 -12.48 -9.51 -14.56
N ALA A 119 -12.49 -9.04 -15.81
CA ALA A 119 -13.34 -9.57 -16.88
C ALA A 119 -12.88 -10.93 -17.44
N LEU A 120 -11.60 -11.27 -17.26
CA LEU A 120 -11.05 -12.59 -17.64
C LEU A 120 -11.25 -13.66 -16.56
N LEU A 121 -11.66 -13.26 -15.35
CA LEU A 121 -12.10 -14.20 -14.33
C LEU A 121 -13.53 -14.64 -14.69
N PRO A 122 -13.88 -15.93 -14.57
CA PRO A 122 -15.27 -16.35 -14.72
C PRO A 122 -16.14 -15.51 -13.78
N PRO A 123 -17.38 -15.12 -14.21
CA PRO A 123 -18.29 -14.34 -13.38
C PRO A 123 -18.34 -15.02 -12.01
N GLN A 124 -17.76 -14.32 -11.03
CA GLN A 124 -17.76 -14.82 -9.68
C GLN A 124 -19.24 -14.89 -9.29
N PRO A 125 -19.72 -16.02 -8.79
CA PRO A 125 -20.98 -16.04 -8.08
C PRO A 125 -20.99 -14.83 -7.13
N GLU A 126 -22.01 -13.97 -7.25
CA GLU A 126 -22.32 -13.03 -6.19
C GLU A 126 -22.37 -13.85 -4.89
N GLU A 127 -21.51 -13.45 -3.95
CA GLU A 127 -21.07 -14.18 -2.76
C GLU A 127 -20.26 -15.47 -3.00
N HIS A 128 -18.94 -15.43 -2.72
CA HIS A 128 -18.17 -16.64 -2.44
C HIS A 128 -18.00 -16.82 -0.91
N PRO A 129 -18.13 -18.05 -0.37
CA PRO A 129 -18.47 -18.33 1.03
C PRO A 129 -17.30 -18.18 2.03
N ASP A 130 -16.24 -17.47 1.65
CA ASP A 130 -14.97 -17.38 2.39
C ASP A 130 -14.61 -15.93 2.68
N GLY A 131 -15.51 -15.25 3.40
CA GLY A 131 -15.14 -14.06 4.16
C GLY A 131 -13.92 -14.33 5.04
N MET A 132 -13.28 -13.26 5.52
CA MET A 132 -12.15 -13.36 6.44
C MET A 132 -12.44 -14.36 7.57
N ARG A 133 -11.77 -15.52 7.55
CA ARG A 133 -12.05 -16.65 8.46
C ARG A 133 -11.40 -16.47 9.84
N VAL A 134 -11.38 -15.25 10.36
CA VAL A 134 -11.02 -14.98 11.76
C VAL A 134 -12.10 -14.13 12.40
N PRO A 135 -12.60 -14.50 13.59
CA PRO A 135 -13.50 -13.65 14.35
C PRO A 135 -12.78 -12.35 14.69
N LEU A 136 -13.21 -11.24 14.09
CA LEU A 136 -12.72 -9.92 14.45
C LEU A 136 -13.27 -9.54 15.81
N GLN A 137 -12.39 -9.11 16.70
CA GLN A 137 -12.67 -8.78 18.09
C GLN A 137 -12.41 -7.28 18.32
N SER A 138 -13.12 -6.69 19.27
CA SER A 138 -12.87 -5.32 19.72
C SER A 138 -11.55 -5.19 20.50
N GLY A 139 -10.88 -6.30 20.82
CA GLY A 139 -9.70 -6.36 21.69
C GLY A 139 -10.04 -6.11 23.15
N ARG A 140 -9.23 -6.67 24.05
CA ARG A 140 -9.36 -6.39 25.49
C ARG A 140 -8.87 -4.96 25.78
N PRO A 141 -9.27 -4.34 26.91
CA PRO A 141 -8.76 -3.01 27.27
C PRO A 141 -7.23 -2.96 27.34
N GLU A 142 -6.60 -3.98 27.92
CA GLU A 142 -5.13 -4.18 27.93
C GLU A 142 -4.54 -4.23 26.50
N ASP A 143 -5.25 -4.89 25.58
CA ASP A 143 -5.15 -4.83 24.12
C ASP A 143 -4.82 -3.45 23.58
N ARG A 144 -5.80 -2.58 23.82
CA ARG A 144 -5.88 -1.26 23.24
C ARG A 144 -4.80 -0.36 23.82
N LEU A 145 -4.53 -0.47 25.12
CA LEU A 145 -3.46 0.28 25.79
C LEU A 145 -2.09 -0.11 25.26
N LEU A 146 -1.82 -1.40 25.08
CA LEU A 146 -0.52 -1.86 24.57
C LEU A 146 -0.30 -1.43 23.11
N VAL A 147 -1.35 -1.45 22.29
CA VAL A 147 -1.28 -0.89 20.92
C VAL A 147 -1.04 0.62 20.97
N ALA A 148 -1.74 1.35 21.85
CA ALA A 148 -1.55 2.79 22.00
C ALA A 148 -0.09 3.12 22.35
N GLU A 149 0.46 2.48 23.39
CA GLU A 149 1.83 2.68 23.84
C GLU A 149 2.87 2.34 22.76
N THR A 150 2.80 1.11 22.21
CA THR A 150 3.80 0.64 21.23
C THR A 150 3.80 1.43 19.93
N ARG A 151 2.68 2.09 19.61
CA ARG A 151 2.51 2.91 18.40
C ARG A 151 2.56 4.40 18.65
N ARG A 152 2.77 4.82 19.91
CA ARG A 152 2.80 6.23 20.31
C ARG A 152 1.51 6.93 19.88
N LEU A 153 0.38 6.26 20.08
CA LEU A 153 -0.97 6.75 19.87
C LEU A 153 -1.65 6.98 21.23
N THR A 154 -2.68 7.80 21.26
CA THR A 154 -3.52 7.90 22.46
C THR A 154 -4.54 6.74 22.50
N PRO A 155 -5.00 6.32 23.69
CA PRO A 155 -6.07 5.32 23.81
C PRO A 155 -7.36 5.73 23.06
N GLU A 156 -7.65 7.03 22.98
CA GLU A 156 -8.77 7.59 22.24
C GLU A 156 -8.60 7.41 20.74
N ALA A 157 -7.38 7.57 20.21
CA ALA A 157 -7.10 7.32 18.79
C ALA A 157 -7.30 5.83 18.43
N VAL A 158 -6.91 4.92 19.31
CA VAL A 158 -7.18 3.47 19.13
C VAL A 158 -8.69 3.20 19.18
N SER A 159 -9.40 3.85 20.11
CA SER A 159 -10.85 3.74 20.23
C SER A 159 -11.59 4.28 19.00
N LEU A 160 -11.12 5.40 18.44
CA LEU A 160 -11.65 5.96 17.20
C LEU A 160 -11.39 5.04 16.01
N ALA A 161 -10.19 4.48 15.89
CA ALA A 161 -9.87 3.53 14.82
C ALA A 161 -10.71 2.24 14.89
N LEU A 162 -11.03 1.77 16.11
CA LEU A 162 -11.99 0.69 16.34
C LEU A 162 -13.40 1.08 15.89
N ALA A 163 -13.88 2.27 16.27
CA ALA A 163 -15.20 2.76 15.91
C ALA A 163 -15.36 2.93 14.39
N LEU A 164 -14.30 3.38 13.70
CA LEU A 164 -14.24 3.48 12.24
C LEU A 164 -14.02 2.13 11.54
N ARG A 165 -13.82 1.05 12.31
CA ARG A 165 -13.48 -0.29 11.81
C ARG A 165 -12.28 -0.27 10.86
N THR A 166 -11.30 0.60 11.13
CA THR A 166 -10.02 0.65 10.43
C THR A 166 -8.92 -0.08 11.19
N LEU A 167 -9.14 -0.33 12.48
CA LEU A 167 -8.34 -1.19 13.35
C LEU A 167 -9.25 -2.20 14.05
N THR A 168 -8.77 -3.43 14.23
CA THR A 168 -9.46 -4.48 15.00
C THR A 168 -8.45 -5.45 15.61
N PHE A 169 -8.90 -6.45 16.36
CA PHE A 169 -8.07 -7.45 17.02
C PHE A 169 -8.50 -8.86 16.62
N ALA A 170 -7.57 -9.80 16.57
CA ALA A 170 -7.87 -11.21 16.36
C ALA A 170 -6.72 -12.10 16.86
N ILE A 171 -7.02 -13.39 17.04
CA ILE A 171 -5.99 -14.41 17.20
C ILE A 171 -5.59 -14.90 15.80
N VAL A 172 -4.31 -14.77 15.48
CA VAL A 172 -3.76 -15.11 14.16
C VAL A 172 -2.56 -16.02 14.37
N GLN A 173 -2.61 -17.25 13.83
CA GLN A 173 -1.60 -18.29 14.06
C GLN A 173 -1.29 -18.52 15.56
N GLY A 174 -2.30 -18.44 16.41
CA GLY A 174 -2.17 -18.61 17.86
C GLY A 174 -1.69 -17.37 18.63
N TYR A 175 -1.42 -16.24 17.95
CA TYR A 175 -0.93 -15.01 18.58
C TYR A 175 -2.00 -13.91 18.64
N ARG A 176 -2.00 -13.14 19.74
CA ARG A 176 -2.81 -11.92 19.87
C ARG A 176 -2.29 -10.85 18.91
N CYS A 177 -3.15 -10.37 18.02
CA CYS A 177 -2.80 -9.41 16.99
C CYS A 177 -3.76 -8.23 16.95
N TRP A 178 -3.22 -7.06 16.60
CA TRP A 178 -4.00 -5.95 16.08
C TRP A 178 -3.87 -5.94 14.55
N LEU A 179 -4.93 -5.53 13.87
CA LEU A 179 -5.08 -5.63 12.43
C LEU A 179 -5.45 -4.26 11.87
N LEU A 180 -4.80 -3.87 10.78
CA LEU A 180 -5.34 -2.85 9.89
C LEU A 180 -6.41 -3.49 9.01
N THR A 181 -7.59 -2.90 8.92
CA THR A 181 -8.72 -3.43 8.14
C THR A 181 -9.61 -2.32 7.59
N ASP A 182 -10.67 -2.66 6.88
CA ASP A 182 -11.75 -1.74 6.54
C ASP A 182 -13.10 -2.22 7.12
N ALA A 183 -14.10 -1.34 7.10
CA ALA A 183 -15.43 -1.63 7.63
C ALA A 183 -16.11 -2.84 6.98
N ALA A 184 -15.76 -3.13 5.72
CA ALA A 184 -16.25 -4.26 4.95
C ALA A 184 -15.36 -5.52 5.09
N SER A 185 -14.30 -5.48 5.90
CA SER A 185 -13.32 -6.55 6.11
C SER A 185 -12.75 -7.16 4.81
N ARG A 186 -12.58 -6.33 3.78
CA ARG A 186 -12.11 -6.72 2.44
C ARG A 186 -10.61 -6.96 2.42
N ILE A 187 -9.87 -6.35 3.33
CA ILE A 187 -8.42 -6.49 3.48
C ILE A 187 -8.11 -6.45 4.97
N ALA A 188 -7.24 -7.35 5.45
CA ALA A 188 -6.62 -7.14 6.74
C ALA A 188 -5.17 -7.59 6.80
N GLU A 189 -4.38 -6.78 7.50
CA GLU A 189 -2.98 -7.06 7.78
C GLU A 189 -2.75 -7.07 9.29
N ALA A 190 -2.37 -8.24 9.79
CA ALA A 190 -2.17 -8.49 11.21
C ALA A 190 -0.72 -8.20 11.63
N ARG A 191 -0.57 -7.67 12.84
CA ARG A 191 0.71 -7.60 13.54
C ARG A 191 0.53 -8.05 14.98
N ARG A 192 1.48 -8.86 15.46
CA ARG A 192 1.49 -9.34 16.84
C ARG A 192 1.58 -8.17 17.81
N ILE A 193 0.81 -8.26 18.88
CA ILE A 193 0.75 -7.24 19.92
C ILE A 193 2.06 -7.19 20.73
N ASP A 194 2.72 -8.35 20.92
CA ASP A 194 4.05 -8.45 21.54
C ASP A 194 5.20 -7.88 20.69
N GLY A 195 4.91 -7.37 19.49
CA GLY A 195 5.90 -6.78 18.59
C GLY A 195 6.82 -7.77 17.88
N MET A 196 6.77 -9.06 18.22
CA MET A 196 7.60 -10.10 17.62
C MET A 196 7.12 -10.43 16.20
N PRO A 197 8.00 -10.88 15.30
CA PRO A 197 7.58 -11.34 13.98
C PRO A 197 6.80 -12.66 14.07
N PHE A 198 5.94 -12.91 13.10
CA PHE A 198 5.38 -14.24 12.90
C PHE A 198 6.49 -15.19 12.47
N GLN A 199 6.43 -16.41 13.00
CA GLN A 199 7.30 -17.50 12.58
C GLN A 199 6.93 -17.97 11.17
N GLU A 200 7.82 -18.78 10.61
CA GLU A 200 7.61 -19.46 9.34
C GLU A 200 6.38 -20.37 9.44
N CYS A 201 5.56 -20.37 8.39
CA CYS A 201 4.31 -21.13 8.36
C CYS A 201 3.99 -21.54 6.91
N GLY A 202 4.13 -22.83 6.63
CA GLY A 202 4.01 -23.37 5.27
C GLY A 202 5.01 -22.69 4.32
N PRO A 203 4.59 -22.16 3.17
CA PRO A 203 5.49 -21.48 2.23
C PRO A 203 5.88 -20.06 2.66
N LEU A 204 5.34 -19.55 3.77
CA LEU A 204 5.59 -18.18 4.22
C LEU A 204 6.76 -18.15 5.20
N GLY A 205 7.82 -17.43 4.83
CA GLY A 205 8.95 -17.14 5.72
C GLY A 205 8.60 -16.25 6.92
N ARG A 206 9.62 -16.00 7.76
CA ARG A 206 9.52 -15.13 8.94
C ARG A 206 9.18 -13.71 8.51
N ARG A 207 8.19 -13.10 9.16
CA ARG A 207 7.60 -11.83 8.68
C ARG A 207 7.07 -10.96 9.82
N LYS A 208 7.21 -9.65 9.66
CA LYS A 208 6.77 -8.67 10.67
C LYS A 208 5.24 -8.47 10.71
N ALA A 209 4.57 -8.78 9.62
CA ALA A 209 3.13 -8.66 9.46
C ALA A 209 2.58 -9.84 8.65
N HIS A 210 1.31 -10.16 8.83
CA HIS A 210 0.66 -11.27 8.15
C HIS A 210 -0.67 -10.82 7.55
N THR A 211 -0.73 -10.77 6.21
CA THR A 211 -1.99 -10.57 5.52
C THR A 211 -2.87 -11.81 5.68
N LEU A 212 -4.12 -11.61 6.12
CA LEU A 212 -5.04 -12.72 6.32
C LEU A 212 -5.50 -13.32 4.99
N ARG A 213 -5.66 -14.65 4.97
CA ARG A 213 -6.27 -15.37 3.85
C ARG A 213 -7.66 -14.78 3.57
N GLY A 214 -7.97 -14.56 2.29
CA GLY A 214 -9.20 -13.89 1.85
C GLY A 214 -9.07 -12.37 1.66
N SER A 215 -7.95 -11.75 2.09
CA SER A 215 -7.72 -10.32 1.87
C SER A 215 -7.53 -9.97 0.39
N ARG A 216 -8.20 -8.91 -0.06
CA ARG A 216 -8.12 -8.36 -1.42
C ARG A 216 -7.03 -7.29 -1.51
N LYS A 217 -5.80 -7.68 -1.84
CA LYS A 217 -4.64 -6.75 -1.93
C LYS A 217 -4.73 -5.68 -3.04
N SER A 218 -5.69 -5.80 -3.96
CA SER A 218 -5.98 -4.78 -4.97
C SER A 218 -6.97 -3.71 -4.46
N TRP A 219 -7.46 -3.84 -3.22
CA TRP A 219 -8.40 -2.93 -2.60
C TRP A 219 -7.68 -1.76 -1.90
N PRO A 220 -7.97 -0.51 -2.27
CA PRO A 220 -7.41 0.66 -1.59
C PRO A 220 -8.07 0.83 -0.21
N LEU A 221 -7.33 0.51 0.86
CA LEU A 221 -7.73 0.79 2.23
C LEU A 221 -8.10 2.27 2.38
N ALA A 222 -9.21 2.56 3.08
CA ALA A 222 -9.75 3.91 3.30
C ALA A 222 -10.36 4.64 2.06
N ALA A 223 -10.35 4.06 0.86
CA ALA A 223 -10.90 4.72 -0.33
C ALA A 223 -12.36 4.33 -0.67
N GLY A 224 -13.02 3.54 0.16
CA GLY A 224 -14.41 3.14 -0.04
C GLY A 224 -15.30 3.47 1.16
N ARG A 225 -16.27 4.37 0.97
CA ARG A 225 -17.54 4.31 1.71
C ARG A 225 -18.33 3.13 1.15
N GLY A 226 -18.10 1.94 1.68
CA GLY A 226 -18.97 0.79 1.45
C GLY A 226 -20.15 0.88 2.39
N GLY A 227 -21.32 1.24 1.86
CA GLY A 227 -22.57 1.32 2.61
C GLY A 227 -22.92 -0.01 3.28
N ALA A 228 -22.92 0.00 4.59
CA ALA A 228 -23.95 -0.60 5.42
C ALA A 228 -23.94 0.24 6.69
N ALA A 229 -24.98 1.06 6.86
CA ALA A 229 -25.24 1.65 8.16
C ALA A 229 -25.37 0.47 9.13
N ALA A 230 -24.47 0.38 10.11
CA ALA A 230 -24.75 -0.46 11.26
C ALA A 230 -26.04 0.09 11.91
N PRO A 231 -27.05 -0.74 12.23
CA PRO A 231 -28.11 -0.26 13.09
C PRO A 231 -27.45 0.17 14.40
N ALA A 232 -27.62 1.44 14.77
CA ALA A 232 -27.25 1.93 16.07
C ALA A 232 -28.11 1.22 17.11
N ALA A 233 -27.62 0.11 17.65
CA ALA A 233 -28.13 -0.45 18.88
C ALA A 233 -27.63 0.44 20.02
N VAL A 234 -28.38 1.50 20.30
CA VAL A 234 -28.25 2.24 21.57
C VAL A 234 -29.01 1.41 22.61
N PRO A 235 -28.35 0.89 23.67
CA PRO A 235 -29.10 0.35 24.80
C PRO A 235 -29.86 1.50 25.45
N HIS A 236 -31.19 1.42 25.40
CA HIS A 236 -32.10 2.33 26.08
C HIS A 236 -31.96 2.08 27.59
N ALA A 237 -31.13 2.86 28.28
CA ALA A 237 -31.18 2.95 29.73
C ALA A 237 -32.41 3.80 30.10
N ALA A 238 -33.52 3.12 30.38
CA ALA A 238 -34.68 3.72 31.03
C ALA A 238 -34.29 4.05 32.49
N ALA A 239 -33.75 5.25 32.72
CA ALA A 239 -33.69 5.83 34.05
C ALA A 239 -35.01 6.55 34.30
N GLY A 240 -36.01 5.80 34.77
CA GLY A 240 -37.24 6.36 35.32
C GLY A 240 -36.91 7.19 36.56
N GLY A 241 -37.19 8.50 36.48
CA GLY A 241 -37.16 9.39 37.62
C GLY A 241 -38.28 9.04 38.59
N GLY A 242 -37.93 8.43 39.72
CA GLY A 242 -38.80 8.27 40.87
C GLY A 242 -38.22 9.04 42.06
N ARG A 243 -38.64 10.29 42.24
CA ARG A 243 -38.43 11.03 43.49
C ARG A 243 -39.25 10.35 44.59
N ALA A 244 -38.60 9.56 45.44
CA ALA A 244 -39.18 9.14 46.71
C ALA A 244 -38.90 10.22 47.78
N ARG A 245 -39.97 10.90 48.18
CA ARG A 245 -40.07 11.73 49.38
C ARG A 245 -39.81 10.85 50.60
N LEU A 246 -38.84 11.20 51.43
CA LEU A 246 -38.73 10.66 52.80
C LEU A 246 -39.69 11.44 53.70
N PRO A 247 -40.62 10.81 54.44
CA PRO A 247 -41.22 11.42 55.61
C PRO A 247 -40.33 11.20 56.84
N GLY A 248 -40.30 12.21 57.69
CA GLY A 248 -39.45 12.27 58.87
C GLY A 248 -39.92 11.40 60.05
N GLY A 249 -38.96 11.18 60.95
CA GLY A 249 -39.07 11.36 62.41
C GLY A 249 -40.03 10.47 63.21
N ALA A 250 -39.43 9.68 64.11
CA ALA A 250 -39.80 9.39 65.52
C ALA A 250 -39.27 7.97 65.83
N ALA A 251 -38.34 7.73 66.75
CA ALA A 251 -38.30 7.95 68.21
C ALA A 251 -38.26 6.57 68.93
N LEU A 252 -37.31 6.45 69.87
CA LEU A 252 -37.33 5.66 71.11
C LEU A 252 -37.06 4.13 71.07
N CYS A 253 -35.90 3.78 71.65
CA CYS A 253 -35.60 2.81 72.72
C CYS A 253 -36.77 2.04 73.37
N PRO A 254 -36.54 0.89 74.04
CA PRO A 254 -35.31 0.48 74.75
C PRO A 254 -34.55 -0.72 74.19
#